data_AF-A0AAD6SFX9-F1
#
_entry.id   AF-A0AAD6SFX9-F1
#
_cell.length_a   1.000
_cell.length_b   1.000
_cell.length_c   1.000
_cell.angle_alpha   90.00
_cell.angle_beta   90.00
_cell.angle_gamma   90.00
#
_symmetry.space_group_name_H-M   'P 1'
#
loop_
_entity.id
_entity.type
_entity.pdbx_description
1 polymer ?
#
loop_
_entity_poly.entity_id
_entity_poly.type
_entity_poly.pdbx_seq_one_letter_code
_entity_poly.pdbx_strand_id
1 'polypeptide(L)'
;MTSSTYNTLFPLPNLLPLKLATCSALDPGKRVCQYEVPGGGVCRDGRCEDVHLSRDGREGGEGVVEPSDADTAEYLAKTLPSEWVTKHAGGRAGRIAAALQEARMKSTGLVFEERVARALAGLEMPP
;
A
#
# COMPACT_ATOMS: atom_id res chain seq x y z
N MET A 1 14.58 -17.50 1.83
CA MET A 1 13.31 -16.92 2.30
C MET A 1 13.65 -15.89 3.37
N THR A 2 13.96 -14.65 2.99
CA THR A 2 14.24 -13.56 3.94
C THR A 2 12.95 -12.80 4.17
N SER A 3 12.15 -13.24 5.14
CA SER A 3 11.06 -12.41 5.68
C SER A 3 11.69 -11.18 6.31
N SER A 4 11.63 -10.07 5.61
CA SER A 4 12.04 -8.77 6.11
C SER A 4 10.95 -8.32 7.08
N THR A 5 11.09 -8.67 8.37
CA THR A 5 10.17 -8.28 9.42
C THR A 5 10.38 -6.81 9.75
N TYR A 6 9.66 -5.92 9.06
CA TYR A 6 9.49 -4.54 9.51
C TYR A 6 8.59 -4.59 10.75
N ASN A 7 9.19 -4.50 11.94
CA ASN A 7 8.47 -4.55 13.21
C ASN A 7 7.84 -3.18 13.48
N THR A 8 6.75 -2.86 12.78
CA THR A 8 5.91 -1.71 13.15
C THR A 8 5.16 -2.09 14.44
N LEU A 9 5.10 -1.16 15.41
CA LEU A 9 4.36 -1.38 16.67
C LEU A 9 2.85 -1.54 16.44
N PHE A 10 2.38 -1.22 15.24
CA PHE A 10 0.99 -1.32 14.81
C PHE A 10 0.81 -2.30 13.65
N PRO A 11 -0.29 -3.08 13.64
CA PRO A 11 -0.70 -3.82 12.46
C PRO A 11 -1.00 -2.81 11.34
N LEU A 12 -0.42 -3.07 10.16
CA LEU A 12 -0.67 -2.27 8.97
C LEU A 12 -2.19 -2.18 8.72
N PRO A 13 -2.78 -0.99 8.52
CA PRO A 13 -4.18 -0.89 8.17
C PRO A 13 -4.43 -1.62 6.85
N ASN A 14 -5.65 -2.13 6.67
CA ASN A 14 -6.02 -2.81 5.44
C ASN A 14 -5.92 -1.83 4.26
N LEU A 15 -4.96 -2.04 3.34
CA LEU A 15 -4.75 -1.17 2.18
C LEU A 15 -5.64 -1.54 0.98
N LEU A 16 -6.41 -2.62 1.08
CA LEU A 16 -7.30 -3.08 0.02
C LEU A 16 -8.34 -2.03 -0.41
N PRO A 17 -9.00 -1.27 0.48
CA PRO A 17 -9.93 -0.20 0.08
C PRO A 17 -9.25 0.90 -0.73
N LEU A 18 -7.99 1.23 -0.40
CA LEU A 18 -7.21 2.22 -1.14
C LEU A 18 -6.87 1.71 -2.54
N LYS A 19 -6.37 0.47 -2.65
CA LYS A 19 -6.07 -0.15 -3.96
C LYS A 19 -7.32 -0.23 -4.85
N LEU A 20 -8.48 -0.59 -4.27
CA LEU A 20 -9.76 -0.59 -4.97
C LEU A 20 -10.15 0.78 -5.50
N ALA A 21 -10.05 1.81 -4.65
CA ALA A 21 -10.38 3.18 -5.05
C ALA A 21 -9.47 3.66 -6.19
N THR A 22 -8.17 3.35 -6.13
CA THR A 22 -7.22 3.68 -7.19
C THR A 22 -7.53 2.91 -8.48
N CYS A 23 -7.88 1.62 -8.41
CA CYS A 23 -8.31 0.85 -9.59
C CYS A 23 -9.50 1.49 -10.29
N SER A 24 -10.55 1.82 -9.53
CA SER A 24 -11.76 2.44 -10.08
C SER A 24 -11.50 3.83 -10.65
N ALA A 25 -10.51 4.57 -10.13
CA ALA A 25 -10.15 5.89 -10.63
C ALA A 25 -9.29 5.84 -11.90
N LEU A 26 -8.34 4.89 -11.99
CA LEU A 26 -7.44 4.77 -13.14
C LEU A 26 -8.12 4.13 -14.34
N ASP A 27 -8.93 3.10 -14.12
CA ASP A 27 -9.49 2.31 -15.22
C ASP A 27 -10.94 1.90 -14.88
N PRO A 28 -11.92 2.82 -15.01
CA PRO A 28 -13.31 2.57 -14.64
C PRO A 28 -13.95 1.39 -15.39
N GLY A 29 -13.37 1.01 -16.53
CA GLY A 29 -13.81 -0.11 -17.36
C GLY A 29 -13.25 -1.47 -16.94
N LYS A 30 -12.20 -1.52 -16.12
CA LYS A 30 -11.61 -2.77 -15.65
C LYS A 30 -12.25 -3.22 -14.35
N ARG A 31 -12.61 -4.49 -14.28
CA ARG A 31 -13.19 -5.11 -13.09
C ARG A 31 -12.08 -5.68 -12.22
N VAL A 32 -12.27 -5.62 -10.91
CA VAL A 32 -11.39 -6.31 -9.97
C VAL A 32 -11.75 -7.78 -9.98
N CYS A 33 -10.74 -8.65 -9.96
CA CYS A 33 -10.95 -10.08 -10.01
C CYS A 33 -11.85 -10.54 -8.85
N GLN A 34 -12.96 -11.19 -9.19
CA GLN A 34 -13.96 -11.68 -8.23
C GLN A 34 -13.40 -12.69 -7.20
N TYR A 35 -12.24 -13.27 -7.45
CA TYR A 35 -11.59 -14.20 -6.53
C TYR A 35 -10.80 -13.49 -5.43
N GLU A 36 -10.43 -12.22 -5.63
CA GLU A 36 -9.66 -11.45 -4.65
C GLU A 36 -10.57 -10.67 -3.68
N VAL A 37 -11.80 -10.37 -4.08
CA VAL A 37 -12.76 -9.59 -3.28
C VAL A 37 -14.08 -10.37 -3.18
N PRO A 38 -14.71 -10.48 -1.99
CA PRO A 38 -14.35 -9.89 -0.70
C PRO A 38 -13.36 -10.72 0.15
N GLY A 39 -13.00 -11.92 -0.30
CA GLY A 39 -12.36 -12.94 0.53
C GLY A 39 -10.82 -13.00 0.52
N GLY A 40 -10.13 -12.14 -0.24
CA GLY A 40 -8.66 -12.15 -0.31
C GLY A 40 -8.07 -13.41 -0.95
N GLY A 41 -8.83 -14.08 -1.82
CA GLY A 41 -8.32 -15.22 -2.56
C GLY A 41 -7.22 -14.79 -3.53
N VAL A 42 -6.32 -15.73 -3.89
CA VAL A 42 -5.30 -15.49 -4.90
C VAL A 42 -5.79 -16.11 -6.20
N CYS A 43 -6.04 -15.28 -7.21
CA CYS A 43 -6.26 -15.79 -8.55
C CYS A 43 -4.98 -16.44 -9.07
N ARG A 44 -5.10 -17.66 -9.60
CA ARG A 44 -3.98 -18.40 -10.20
C ARG A 44 -4.05 -18.45 -11.72
N ASP A 45 -5.04 -17.79 -12.31
CA ASP A 45 -5.23 -17.77 -13.75
C ASP A 45 -4.29 -16.73 -14.39
N GLY A 46 -3.35 -17.22 -15.19
CA GLY A 46 -2.39 -16.39 -15.91
C GLY A 46 -2.99 -15.63 -17.09
N ARG A 47 -4.25 -15.90 -17.46
CA ARG A 47 -5.00 -15.21 -18.52
C ARG A 47 -6.16 -14.37 -18.00
N CYS A 48 -6.23 -14.15 -16.68
CA CYS A 48 -7.29 -13.32 -16.11
C CYS A 48 -7.09 -11.87 -16.57
N GLU A 49 -8.13 -11.33 -17.22
CA GLU A 49 -8.15 -9.96 -17.77
C GLU A 49 -8.60 -8.93 -16.72
N ASP A 50 -9.01 -9.41 -15.54
CA ASP A 50 -9.42 -8.58 -14.40
C ASP A 50 -8.21 -8.06 -13.63
N VAL A 51 -8.41 -7.00 -12.86
CA VAL A 51 -7.37 -6.39 -12.03
C VAL A 51 -7.13 -7.23 -10.79
N HIS A 52 -5.86 -7.56 -10.57
CA HIS A 52 -5.35 -8.28 -9.40
C HIS A 52 -4.67 -7.31 -8.44
N LEU A 53 -5.23 -7.12 -7.25
CA LEU A 53 -4.70 -6.24 -6.20
C LEU A 53 -3.50 -6.87 -5.48
N SER A 54 -3.43 -8.21 -5.51
CA SER A 54 -2.41 -9.03 -4.83
C SER A 54 -1.20 -9.36 -5.70
N ARG A 55 -1.28 -9.13 -7.02
CA ARG A 55 -0.20 -9.45 -7.96
C ARG A 55 0.68 -8.22 -8.14
N ASP A 56 1.79 -8.17 -7.43
CA ASP A 56 2.84 -7.17 -7.66
C ASP A 56 3.37 -7.34 -9.09
N GLY A 57 3.68 -6.23 -9.77
CA GLY A 57 3.81 -6.15 -11.24
C GLY A 57 5.05 -6.81 -11.84
N ARG A 58 5.57 -7.84 -11.19
CA ARG A 58 6.78 -8.57 -11.57
C ARG A 58 6.55 -9.63 -12.65
N GLU A 59 5.32 -10.04 -12.92
CA GLU A 59 5.05 -11.07 -13.94
C GLU A 59 3.93 -10.67 -14.90
N GLY A 60 4.29 -9.83 -15.89
CA GLY A 60 3.71 -9.87 -17.24
C GLY A 60 2.21 -9.59 -17.44
N GLY A 61 1.47 -9.18 -16.42
CA GLY A 61 0.08 -8.75 -16.54
C GLY A 61 -0.04 -7.24 -16.37
N GLU A 62 -0.55 -6.54 -17.37
CA GLU A 62 -0.95 -5.14 -17.26
C GLU A 62 -1.94 -4.95 -16.10
N GLY A 63 -1.60 -4.11 -15.12
CA GLY A 63 -2.60 -3.61 -14.18
C GLY A 63 -2.21 -3.61 -12.71
N VAL A 64 -0.94 -3.36 -12.35
CA VAL A 64 -0.65 -2.97 -10.96
C VAL A 64 -0.98 -1.50 -10.78
N VAL A 65 -2.20 -1.28 -10.33
CA VAL A 65 -2.68 0.03 -9.92
C VAL A 65 -2.15 0.31 -8.51
N GLU A 66 -0.97 0.94 -8.45
CA GLU A 66 -0.39 1.40 -7.20
C GLU A 66 -0.95 2.81 -6.85
N PRO A 67 -1.53 3.00 -5.65
CA PRO A 67 -1.95 4.32 -5.19
C PRO A 67 -0.77 5.29 -5.09
N SER A 68 -1.03 6.59 -5.29
CA SER A 68 0.03 7.60 -5.14
C SER A 68 0.48 7.72 -3.67
N ASP A 69 1.70 8.19 -3.43
CA ASP A 69 2.21 8.41 -2.06
C ASP A 69 1.35 9.43 -1.30
N ALA A 70 0.73 10.38 -2.00
CA ALA A 70 -0.18 11.38 -1.43
C ALA A 70 -1.52 10.77 -0.99
N ASP A 71 -2.17 9.99 -1.88
CA ASP A 71 -3.43 9.30 -1.55
C ASP A 71 -3.22 8.29 -0.42
N THR A 72 -2.09 7.58 -0.47
CA THR A 72 -1.69 6.64 0.58
C THR A 72 -1.50 7.35 1.90
N ALA A 73 -0.81 8.49 1.91
CA ALA A 73 -0.60 9.27 3.12
C ALA A 73 -1.91 9.81 3.71
N GLU A 74 -2.84 10.28 2.87
CA GLU A 74 -4.13 10.75 3.32
C GLU A 74 -4.98 9.60 3.89
N TYR A 75 -4.99 8.45 3.22
CA TYR A 75 -5.67 7.25 3.70
C TYR A 75 -5.10 6.79 5.06
N LEU A 76 -3.78 6.72 5.18
CA LEU A 76 -3.10 6.35 6.42
C LEU A 76 -3.37 7.38 7.54
N ALA A 77 -3.36 8.67 7.25
CA ALA A 77 -3.67 9.71 8.24
C ALA A 77 -5.11 9.60 8.78
N LYS A 78 -6.06 9.11 7.96
CA LYS A 78 -7.46 8.88 8.36
C LYS A 78 -7.68 7.54 9.07
N THR A 79 -6.89 6.52 8.72
CA THR A 79 -7.09 5.14 9.19
C THR A 79 -6.26 4.82 10.43
N LEU A 80 -5.11 5.45 10.60
CA LEU A 80 -4.27 5.30 11.78
C LEU A 80 -4.85 6.06 12.98
N PRO A 81 -4.59 5.63 14.22
CA PRO A 81 -5.02 6.35 15.42
C PRO A 81 -4.52 7.80 15.41
N SER A 82 -5.40 8.76 15.71
CA SER A 82 -5.08 10.19 15.75
C SER A 82 -3.92 10.51 16.69
N GLU A 83 -3.80 9.79 17.80
CA GLU A 83 -2.69 9.88 18.75
C GLU A 83 -1.35 9.51 18.09
N TRP A 84 -1.33 8.43 17.30
CA TRP A 84 -0.13 8.00 16.59
C TRP A 84 0.25 9.01 15.51
N VAL A 85 -0.72 9.47 14.73
CA VAL A 85 -0.50 10.45 13.66
C VAL A 85 0.01 11.78 14.23
N THR A 86 -0.50 12.21 15.38
CA THR A 86 -0.03 13.41 16.08
C THR A 86 1.39 13.23 16.60
N LYS A 87 1.67 12.10 17.25
CA LYS A 87 2.97 11.80 17.86
C LYS A 87 4.10 11.62 16.84
N HIS A 88 3.86 10.89 15.76
CA HIS A 88 4.88 10.45 14.81
C HIS A 88 4.89 11.27 13.51
N ALA A 89 3.71 11.62 12.99
CA ALA A 89 3.58 12.43 11.77
C ALA A 89 3.29 13.91 12.04
N GLY A 90 3.22 14.34 13.32
CA GLY A 90 2.90 15.73 13.68
C GLY A 90 1.51 16.15 13.21
N GLY A 91 0.56 15.22 13.14
CA GLY A 91 -0.81 15.46 12.70
C GLY A 91 -0.98 15.64 11.19
N ARG A 92 0.07 15.43 10.39
CA ARG A 92 0.09 15.81 8.97
C ARG A 92 0.37 14.63 8.05
N ALA A 93 -0.52 14.41 7.08
CA ALA A 93 -0.32 13.46 5.99
C ALA A 93 0.99 13.74 5.22
N GLY A 94 1.42 15.00 5.11
CA GLY A 94 2.67 15.36 4.42
C GLY A 94 3.93 14.68 4.98
N ARG A 95 3.98 14.38 6.29
CA ARG A 95 5.11 13.60 6.87
C ARG A 95 5.07 12.14 6.46
N ILE A 96 3.88 11.56 6.37
CA ILE A 96 3.68 10.18 5.90
C ILE A 96 4.06 10.08 4.41
N ALA A 97 3.64 11.05 3.59
CA ALA A 97 4.01 11.11 2.18
C ALA A 97 5.53 11.20 1.98
N ALA A 98 6.22 12.04 2.75
CA ALA A 98 7.67 12.15 2.69
C ALA A 98 8.38 10.82 3.07
N ALA A 99 7.89 10.12 4.10
CA ALA A 99 8.42 8.82 4.50
C ALA A 99 8.20 7.74 3.43
N LEU A 100 7.03 7.75 2.76
CA LEU A 100 6.73 6.86 1.63
C LEU A 100 7.66 7.11 0.45
N GLN A 101 7.87 8.38 0.10
CA GLN A 101 8.78 8.79 -0.96
C GLN A 101 10.23 8.40 -0.64
N GLU A 102 10.67 8.57 0.60
CA GLU A 102 12.00 8.15 1.05
C GLU A 102 12.17 6.62 0.99
N ALA A 103 11.16 5.86 1.43
CA ALA A 103 11.16 4.40 1.33
C ALA A 103 11.26 3.94 -0.13
N ARG A 104 10.57 4.63 -1.05
CA ARG A 104 10.64 4.40 -2.50
C ARG A 104 12.02 4.66 -3.07
N MET A 105 12.65 5.78 -2.70
CA MET A 105 14.00 6.13 -3.17
C MET A 105 15.07 5.18 -2.64
N LYS A 106 14.97 4.78 -1.37
CA LYS A 106 15.97 3.91 -0.73
C LYS A 106 15.86 2.45 -1.17
N SER A 107 14.69 2.01 -1.65
CA SER A 107 14.45 0.60 -1.98
C SER A 107 13.58 0.46 -3.23
N THR A 108 14.22 0.32 -4.39
CA THR A 108 13.57 0.21 -5.71
C THR A 108 12.90 -1.15 -5.97
N GLY A 109 12.92 -2.08 -5.02
CA GLY A 109 12.39 -3.43 -5.15
C GLY A 109 11.33 -3.84 -4.14
N LEU A 110 10.86 -2.92 -3.27
CA LEU A 110 9.82 -3.22 -2.29
C LEU A 110 8.44 -3.19 -2.94
N VAL A 111 7.62 -4.18 -2.58
CA VAL A 111 6.19 -4.16 -2.92
C VAL A 111 5.49 -3.05 -2.14
N PHE A 112 4.29 -2.67 -2.57
CA PHE A 112 3.58 -1.51 -2.01
C PHE A 112 3.40 -1.62 -0.49
N GLU A 113 2.92 -2.76 0.00
CA GLU A 113 2.73 -3.03 1.43
C GLU A 113 4.02 -2.91 2.24
N GLU A 114 5.13 -3.46 1.73
CA GLU A 114 6.42 -3.38 2.39
C GLU A 114 6.95 -1.94 2.44
N ARG A 115 6.68 -1.15 1.40
CA ARG A 115 7.04 0.26 1.34
C ARG A 115 6.26 1.06 2.38
N VAL A 116 4.96 0.81 2.52
CA VAL A 116 4.13 1.42 3.56
C VAL A 116 4.62 1.02 4.95
N ALA A 117 4.88 -0.26 5.18
CA ALA A 117 5.40 -0.75 6.46
C ALA A 117 6.73 -0.08 6.82
N ARG A 118 7.65 0.03 5.85
CA ARG A 118 8.96 0.67 6.05
C ARG A 118 8.84 2.16 6.32
N ALA A 119 7.94 2.86 5.62
CA ALA A 119 7.69 4.28 5.84
C ALA A 119 7.14 4.55 7.25
N LEU A 120 6.18 3.74 7.70
CA LEU A 120 5.64 3.84 9.06
C LEU A 120 6.69 3.52 10.11
N ALA A 121 7.48 2.46 9.93
CA ALA A 121 8.58 2.12 10.83
C ALA A 121 9.63 3.25 10.94
N GLY A 122 9.92 3.93 9.82
CA GLY A 122 10.82 5.09 9.81
C GLY A 122 10.29 6.31 10.58
N LEU A 123 8.97 6.46 10.71
CA LEU A 123 8.35 7.51 11.52
C LEU A 123 8.25 7.15 13.01
N GLU A 124 8.24 5.85 13.33
CA GLU A 124 8.25 5.36 14.72
C GLU A 124 9.63 5.49 15.38
N MET A 125 10.68 5.31 14.59
CA MET A 125 12.05 5.50 15.05
C MET A 125 12.37 7.00 15.20
N PRO A 126 12.80 7.47 16.39
CA PRO A 126 13.34 8.82 16.51
C PRO A 126 14.64 8.95 15.68
N PRO A 127 14.98 10.16 15.21
CA PRO A 127 16.21 10.43 14.47
C PRO A 127 17.47 10.12 15.29
#